data_AF-A0A7C5QNU1-F1
#
_entry.id   AF-A0A7C5QNU1-F1
#
_cell.length_a   1.000
_cell.length_b   1.000
_cell.length_c   1.000
_cell.angle_alpha   90.00
_cell.angle_beta   90.00
_cell.angle_gamma   90.00
#
_symmetry.space_group_name_H-M   'P 1'
#
loop_
_entity.id
_entity.type
_entity.pdbx_description
1 polymer ?
#
loop_
_entity_poly.entity_id
_entity_poly.type
_entity_poly.pdbx_seq_one_letter_code
_entity_poly.pdbx_strand_id
1 'polypeptide(L)'
;MKIVLATAVAVALFVGVVAGAAYYTYVLGESEARYQRIVDGLRAENLRLQNLLTEATNQVNRLQADVRSLQTAVENAEQNARRLRENAESLERRLDQLSSQLSSATQDINNLRSKITRVNEILTLLENDRVLVSWIRTDPPGEREPARRYWNETRALALKSDPNLALTVDKILAGLDLYFDWVDKFPPLRGTSRQEIVAWCPLYIDWLLNAPPGVEEYTNAINQFRQEVFLVVIGHIDSLSKALES
;
A
#
# COMPACT_ATOMS: atom_id res chain seq x y z
N MET A 1 -140.09 46.37 19.23
CA MET A 1 -139.45 45.10 18.81
C MET A 1 -138.44 45.23 17.67
N LYS A 2 -138.62 46.10 16.66
CA LYS A 2 -137.72 46.20 15.49
C LYS A 2 -136.30 46.74 15.79
N ILE A 3 -136.15 47.67 16.74
CA ILE A 3 -134.86 48.29 17.07
C ILE A 3 -133.89 47.29 17.75
N VAL A 4 -134.42 46.41 18.61
CA VAL A 4 -133.64 45.38 19.32
C VAL A 4 -133.11 44.31 18.36
N LEU A 5 -133.85 44.02 17.30
CA LEU A 5 -133.47 43.04 16.29
C LEU A 5 -132.38 43.60 15.35
N ALA A 6 -132.47 44.88 14.98
CA ALA A 6 -131.45 45.55 14.19
C ALA A 6 -130.12 45.70 14.94
N THR A 7 -130.16 46.02 16.24
CA THR A 7 -128.94 46.05 17.08
C THR A 7 -128.36 44.66 17.29
N ALA A 8 -129.19 43.62 17.48
CA ALA A 8 -128.71 42.24 17.58
C ALA A 8 -128.02 41.75 16.30
N VAL A 9 -128.58 42.08 15.12
CA VAL A 9 -127.97 41.75 13.82
C VAL A 9 -126.67 42.52 13.59
N ALA A 10 -126.63 43.81 13.95
CA ALA A 10 -125.40 44.61 13.85
C ALA A 10 -124.30 44.08 14.77
N VAL A 11 -124.63 43.70 16.00
CA VAL A 11 -123.68 43.09 16.95
C VAL A 11 -123.22 41.72 16.45
N ALA A 12 -124.12 40.89 15.92
CA ALA A 12 -123.75 39.58 15.38
C ALA A 12 -122.83 39.68 14.15
N LEU A 13 -123.05 40.65 13.26
CA LEU A 13 -122.15 40.94 12.14
C LEU A 13 -120.81 41.46 12.63
N PHE A 14 -120.79 42.36 13.61
CA PHE A 14 -119.55 42.89 14.17
C PHE A 14 -118.74 41.79 14.87
N VAL A 15 -119.40 40.93 15.65
CA VAL A 15 -118.78 39.75 16.29
C VAL A 15 -118.29 38.75 15.25
N GLY A 16 -119.05 38.51 14.18
CA GLY A 16 -118.63 37.63 13.08
C GLY A 16 -117.41 38.14 12.31
N VAL A 17 -117.35 39.46 12.04
CA VAL A 17 -116.19 40.09 11.39
C VAL A 17 -114.98 40.10 12.32
N VAL A 18 -115.17 40.39 13.61
CA VAL A 18 -114.09 40.39 14.61
C VAL A 18 -113.56 38.96 14.86
N ALA A 19 -114.45 37.97 14.98
CA ALA A 19 -114.06 36.57 15.13
C ALA A 19 -113.41 36.01 13.87
N GLY A 20 -113.90 36.38 12.68
CA GLY A 20 -113.28 36.04 11.40
C GLY A 20 -111.90 36.66 11.26
N ALA A 21 -111.73 37.94 11.61
CA ALA A 21 -110.44 38.61 11.62
C ALA A 21 -109.47 37.99 12.64
N ALA A 22 -109.94 37.63 13.84
CA ALA A 22 -109.13 36.98 14.88
C ALA A 22 -108.70 35.56 14.50
N TYR A 23 -109.58 34.79 13.86
CA TYR A 23 -109.25 33.47 13.32
C TYR A 23 -108.26 33.57 12.16
N TYR A 24 -108.46 34.54 11.26
CA TYR A 24 -107.57 34.78 10.13
C TYR A 24 -106.18 35.24 10.59
N THR A 25 -106.08 36.12 11.59
CA THR A 25 -104.78 36.53 12.18
C THR A 25 -104.12 35.42 13.00
N TYR A 26 -104.89 34.57 13.67
CA TYR A 26 -104.35 33.40 14.38
C TYR A 26 -103.76 32.36 13.40
N VAL A 27 -104.51 32.00 12.36
CA VAL A 27 -104.07 31.04 11.33
C VAL A 27 -102.93 31.61 10.48
N LEU A 28 -102.97 32.91 10.11
CA LEU A 28 -101.84 33.55 9.46
C LEU A 28 -100.62 33.58 10.38
N GLY A 29 -100.79 33.99 11.64
CA GLY A 29 -99.68 34.06 12.61
C GLY A 29 -99.04 32.70 12.87
N GLU A 30 -99.83 31.62 12.91
CA GLU A 30 -99.30 30.26 13.05
C GLU A 30 -98.58 29.79 11.76
N SER A 31 -99.10 30.16 10.59
CA SER A 31 -98.46 29.86 9.31
C SER A 31 -97.14 30.62 9.15
N GLU A 32 -97.13 31.93 9.43
CA GLU A 32 -95.94 32.79 9.39
C GLU A 32 -94.88 32.33 10.38
N ALA A 33 -95.28 31.93 11.60
CA ALA A 33 -94.37 31.36 12.58
C ALA A 33 -93.75 30.04 12.13
N ARG A 34 -94.49 29.17 11.41
CA ARG A 34 -93.92 27.94 10.83
C ARG A 34 -92.95 28.26 9.69
N TYR A 35 -93.29 29.18 8.80
CA TYR A 35 -92.39 29.61 7.72
C TYR A 35 -91.12 30.25 8.27
N GLN A 36 -91.22 31.10 9.29
CA GLN A 36 -90.06 31.69 9.96
C GLN A 36 -89.14 30.62 10.56
N ARG A 37 -89.69 29.61 11.26
CA ARG A 37 -88.87 28.49 11.79
C ARG A 37 -88.15 27.71 10.70
N ILE A 38 -88.81 27.47 9.56
CA ILE A 38 -88.19 26.77 8.43
C ILE A 38 -87.08 27.64 7.81
N VAL A 39 -87.32 28.94 7.65
CA VAL A 39 -86.32 29.90 7.14
C VAL A 39 -85.13 30.02 8.08
N ASP A 40 -85.37 30.07 9.40
CA ASP A 40 -84.33 30.12 10.42
C ASP A 40 -83.53 28.81 10.46
N GLY A 41 -84.20 27.67 10.31
CA GLY A 41 -83.55 26.35 10.16
C GLY A 41 -82.67 26.27 8.93
N LEU A 42 -83.18 26.70 7.77
CA LEU A 42 -82.42 26.76 6.51
C LEU A 42 -81.25 27.75 6.58
N ARG A 43 -81.39 28.86 7.32
CA ARG A 43 -80.30 29.81 7.58
C ARG A 43 -79.23 29.18 8.46
N ALA A 44 -79.62 28.52 9.54
CA ALA A 44 -78.69 27.83 10.43
C ALA A 44 -77.92 26.72 9.69
N GLU A 45 -78.62 25.97 8.83
CA GLU A 45 -77.99 24.94 7.99
C GLU A 45 -77.06 25.54 6.93
N ASN A 46 -77.45 26.63 6.26
CA ASN A 46 -76.57 27.37 5.35
C ASN A 46 -75.31 27.89 6.05
N LEU A 47 -75.44 28.47 7.24
CA LEU A 47 -74.30 28.93 8.03
C LEU A 47 -73.36 27.77 8.40
N ARG A 48 -73.93 26.62 8.80
CA ARG A 48 -73.15 25.42 9.11
C ARG A 48 -72.41 24.89 7.87
N LEU A 49 -73.08 24.84 6.72
CA LEU A 49 -72.49 24.41 5.45
C LEU A 49 -71.38 25.38 5.00
N GLN A 50 -71.57 26.69 5.15
CA GLN A 50 -70.54 27.69 4.86
C GLN A 50 -69.32 27.53 5.76
N ASN A 51 -69.52 27.26 7.06
CA ASN A 51 -68.43 27.01 7.99
C ASN A 51 -67.65 25.74 7.60
N LEU A 52 -68.35 24.64 7.28
CA LEU A 52 -67.73 23.40 6.81
C LEU A 52 -66.98 23.59 5.48
N LEU A 53 -67.53 24.36 4.55
CA LEU A 53 -66.88 24.69 3.29
C LEU A 53 -65.60 25.51 3.52
N THR A 54 -65.64 26.45 4.47
CA THR A 54 -64.48 27.26 4.85
C THR A 54 -63.39 26.41 5.50
N GLU A 55 -63.77 25.52 6.42
CA GLU A 55 -62.87 24.55 7.05
C GLU A 55 -62.21 23.63 6.01
N ALA A 56 -63.00 23.06 5.10
CA ALA A 56 -62.51 22.21 4.03
C ALA A 56 -61.57 22.97 3.08
N THR A 57 -61.90 24.22 2.73
CA THR A 57 -61.04 25.08 1.90
C THR A 57 -59.70 25.35 2.60
N ASN A 58 -59.72 25.62 3.91
CA ASN A 58 -58.51 25.82 4.69
C ASN A 58 -57.65 24.54 4.76
N GLN A 59 -58.28 23.36 4.91
CA GLN A 59 -57.57 22.08 4.87
C GLN A 59 -56.95 21.81 3.50
N VAL A 60 -57.68 22.06 2.41
CA VAL A 60 -57.15 21.93 1.04
C VAL A 60 -55.94 22.83 0.83
N ASN A 61 -56.01 24.09 1.28
CA ASN A 61 -54.89 25.02 1.17
C ASN A 61 -53.66 24.56 1.97
N ARG A 62 -53.84 23.99 3.18
CA ARG A 62 -52.75 23.42 3.99
C ARG A 62 -52.13 22.21 3.30
N LEU A 63 -52.95 21.26 2.86
CA LEU A 63 -52.48 20.07 2.15
C LEU A 63 -51.74 20.45 0.86
N GLN A 64 -52.20 21.47 0.15
CA GLN A 64 -51.52 21.95 -1.05
C GLN A 64 -50.15 22.58 -0.73
N ALA A 65 -50.03 23.28 0.40
CA ALA A 65 -48.73 23.79 0.88
C ALA A 65 -47.80 22.64 1.30
N ASP A 66 -48.31 21.64 2.02
CA ASP A 66 -47.55 20.46 2.45
C ASP A 66 -47.05 19.65 1.25
N VAL A 67 -47.90 19.44 0.23
CA VAL A 67 -47.50 18.76 -1.01
C VAL A 67 -46.35 19.49 -1.71
N ARG A 68 -46.40 20.83 -1.81
CA ARG A 68 -45.32 21.62 -2.41
C ARG A 68 -44.02 21.55 -1.61
N SER A 69 -44.14 21.56 -0.28
CA SER A 69 -42.99 21.41 0.63
C SER A 69 -42.35 20.03 0.47
N LEU A 70 -43.15 18.97 0.45
CA LEU A 70 -42.69 17.61 0.24
C LEU A 70 -42.07 17.41 -1.13
N GLN A 71 -42.62 18.00 -2.19
CA GLN A 71 -42.01 17.98 -3.53
C GLN A 71 -40.60 18.57 -3.50
N THR A 72 -40.44 19.76 -2.91
CA THR A 72 -39.13 20.39 -2.75
C THR A 72 -38.17 19.52 -1.93
N ALA A 73 -38.65 18.89 -0.86
CA ALA A 73 -37.84 18.02 -0.03
C ALA A 73 -37.38 16.76 -0.78
N VAL A 74 -38.25 16.16 -1.59
CA VAL A 74 -37.93 15.00 -2.44
C VAL A 74 -36.89 15.38 -3.50
N GLU A 75 -37.07 16.51 -4.19
CA GLU A 75 -36.10 17.00 -5.19
C GLU A 75 -34.71 17.21 -4.57
N ASN A 76 -34.64 17.83 -3.39
CA ASN A 76 -33.38 18.01 -2.67
C ASN A 76 -32.75 16.67 -2.24
N ALA A 77 -33.56 15.73 -1.76
CA ALA A 77 -33.09 14.41 -1.37
C ALA A 77 -32.54 13.63 -2.59
N GLU A 78 -33.20 13.70 -3.74
CA GLU A 78 -32.73 13.10 -4.99
C GLU A 78 -31.41 13.71 -5.46
N GLN A 79 -31.27 15.03 -5.42
CA GLN A 79 -30.01 15.69 -5.76
C GLN A 79 -28.87 15.26 -4.84
N ASN A 80 -29.13 15.17 -3.53
CA ASN A 80 -28.14 14.70 -2.57
C ASN A 80 -27.76 13.23 -2.80
N ALA A 81 -28.74 12.38 -3.10
CA ALA A 81 -28.49 10.97 -3.42
C ALA A 81 -27.63 10.82 -4.68
N ARG A 82 -27.88 11.64 -5.72
CA ARG A 82 -27.04 11.66 -6.94
C ARG A 82 -25.60 12.07 -6.64
N ARG A 83 -25.40 13.16 -5.88
CA ARG A 83 -24.05 13.62 -5.48
C ARG A 83 -23.31 12.58 -4.66
N LEU A 84 -23.99 11.93 -3.71
CA LEU A 84 -23.39 10.86 -2.91
C LEU A 84 -22.98 9.67 -3.78
N ARG A 85 -23.80 9.32 -4.77
CA ARG A 85 -23.48 8.25 -5.73
C ARG A 85 -22.25 8.59 -6.57
N GLU A 86 -22.18 9.80 -7.11
CA GLU A 86 -21.01 10.28 -7.87
C GLU A 86 -19.74 10.28 -7.01
N ASN A 87 -19.84 10.70 -5.76
CA ASN A 87 -18.72 10.67 -4.81
C ASN A 87 -18.28 9.24 -4.48
N ALA A 88 -19.23 8.32 -4.31
CA ALA A 88 -18.93 6.90 -4.07
C ALA A 88 -18.19 6.27 -5.27
N GLU A 89 -18.68 6.50 -6.49
CA GLU A 89 -18.01 6.03 -7.71
C GLU A 89 -16.61 6.64 -7.88
N SER A 90 -16.43 7.92 -7.52
CA SER A 90 -15.12 8.57 -7.53
C SER A 90 -14.15 7.98 -6.50
N LEU A 91 -14.64 7.68 -5.30
CA LEU A 91 -13.86 7.02 -4.24
C LEU A 91 -13.47 5.59 -4.63
N GLU A 92 -14.37 4.85 -5.27
CA GLU A 92 -14.11 3.49 -5.76
C GLU A 92 -12.98 3.49 -6.81
N ARG A 93 -13.04 4.39 -7.80
CA ARG A 93 -11.95 4.54 -8.78
C ARG A 93 -10.61 4.89 -8.14
N ARG A 94 -10.62 5.75 -7.11
CA ARG A 94 -9.40 6.10 -6.35
C ARG A 94 -8.86 4.90 -5.58
N LEU A 95 -9.73 4.08 -4.99
CA LEU A 95 -9.34 2.85 -4.30
C LEU A 95 -8.68 1.87 -5.26
N ASP A 96 -9.26 1.66 -6.45
CA ASP A 96 -8.69 0.79 -7.47
C ASP A 96 -7.31 1.26 -7.93
N GLN A 97 -7.17 2.58 -8.16
CA GLN A 97 -5.89 3.18 -8.53
C GLN A 97 -4.85 2.99 -7.41
N LEU A 98 -5.21 3.26 -6.17
CA LEU A 98 -4.30 3.08 -5.02
C LEU A 98 -3.93 1.62 -4.82
N SER A 99 -4.86 0.69 -5.04
CA SER A 99 -4.61 -0.75 -4.95
C SER A 99 -3.60 -1.20 -6.01
N SER A 100 -3.76 -0.73 -7.25
CA SER A 100 -2.79 -0.99 -8.32
C SER A 100 -1.41 -0.39 -8.02
N GLN A 101 -1.36 0.84 -7.49
CA GLN A 101 -0.10 1.47 -7.09
C GLN A 101 0.58 0.71 -5.95
N LEU A 102 -0.18 0.26 -4.95
CA LEU A 102 0.33 -0.53 -3.84
C LEU A 102 0.88 -1.88 -4.30
N SER A 103 0.21 -2.54 -5.23
CA SER A 103 0.70 -3.79 -5.83
C SER A 103 2.03 -3.58 -6.56
N SER A 104 2.14 -2.52 -7.38
CA SER A 104 3.39 -2.17 -8.07
C SER A 104 4.52 -1.88 -7.08
N ALA A 105 4.25 -1.04 -6.07
CA ALA A 105 5.24 -0.69 -5.06
C ALA A 105 5.70 -1.93 -4.26
N THR A 106 4.80 -2.87 -3.98
CA THR A 106 5.14 -4.13 -3.31
C THR A 106 6.07 -4.99 -4.17
N GLN A 107 5.81 -5.06 -5.48
CA GLN A 107 6.68 -5.77 -6.41
C GLN A 107 8.07 -5.12 -6.50
N ASP A 108 8.13 -3.79 -6.57
CA ASP A 108 9.39 -3.04 -6.60
C ASP A 108 10.20 -3.26 -5.32
N ILE A 109 9.56 -3.25 -4.15
CA ILE A 109 10.20 -3.55 -2.86
C ILE A 109 10.80 -4.97 -2.86
N ASN A 110 10.07 -5.97 -3.36
CA ASN A 110 10.57 -7.34 -3.42
C ASN A 110 11.78 -7.46 -4.37
N ASN A 111 11.74 -6.78 -5.52
CA ASN A 111 12.85 -6.73 -6.46
C ASN A 111 14.08 -6.07 -5.84
N LEU A 112 13.92 -4.92 -5.18
CA LEU A 112 15.00 -4.22 -4.49
C LEU A 112 15.59 -5.06 -3.35
N ARG A 113 14.74 -5.76 -2.58
CA ARG A 113 15.20 -6.66 -1.53
C ARG A 113 16.08 -7.78 -2.08
N SER A 114 15.67 -8.40 -3.20
CA SER A 114 16.48 -9.42 -3.86
C SER A 114 17.83 -8.88 -4.34
N LYS A 115 17.85 -7.67 -4.90
CA LYS A 115 19.10 -7.01 -5.33
C LYS A 115 20.03 -6.75 -4.14
N ILE A 116 19.49 -6.23 -3.03
CA ILE A 116 20.26 -5.97 -1.81
C ILE A 116 20.86 -7.26 -1.26
N THR A 117 20.09 -8.35 -1.20
CA THR A 117 20.60 -9.66 -0.75
C THR A 117 21.78 -10.11 -1.60
N ARG A 118 21.65 -10.05 -2.93
CA ARG A 118 22.73 -10.42 -3.86
C ARG A 118 23.98 -9.55 -3.70
N VAL A 119 23.80 -8.23 -3.55
CA VAL A 119 24.92 -7.31 -3.30
C VAL A 119 25.63 -7.66 -2.00
N ASN A 120 24.89 -7.97 -0.94
CA ASN A 120 25.45 -8.31 0.36
C ASN A 120 26.27 -9.62 0.33
N GLU A 121 25.80 -10.62 -0.43
CA GLU A 121 26.54 -11.87 -0.66
C GLU A 121 27.87 -11.60 -1.37
N ILE A 122 27.86 -10.77 -2.43
CA ILE A 122 29.07 -10.43 -3.18
C ILE A 122 30.04 -9.59 -2.34
N LEU A 123 29.53 -8.65 -1.53
CA LEU A 123 30.38 -7.88 -0.62
C LEU A 123 31.09 -8.77 0.40
N THR A 124 30.41 -9.79 0.92
CA THR A 124 31.03 -10.78 1.83
C THR A 124 32.19 -11.51 1.15
N LEU A 125 32.04 -11.88 -0.13
CA LEU A 125 33.12 -12.48 -0.92
C LEU A 125 34.28 -11.50 -1.12
N LEU A 126 34.00 -10.24 -1.47
CA LEU A 126 35.03 -9.20 -1.64
C LEU A 126 35.77 -8.87 -0.33
N GLU A 127 35.10 -8.98 0.82
CA GLU A 127 35.78 -8.87 2.11
C GLU A 127 36.77 -10.01 2.33
N ASN A 128 36.41 -11.25 1.99
CA ASN A 128 37.31 -12.39 2.03
C ASN A 128 38.48 -12.22 1.04
N ASP A 129 38.19 -11.77 -0.18
CA ASP A 129 39.18 -11.47 -1.21
C ASP A 129 40.18 -10.42 -0.73
N ARG A 130 39.70 -9.34 -0.10
CA ARG A 130 40.56 -8.28 0.47
C ARG A 130 41.52 -8.84 1.50
N VAL A 131 41.05 -9.70 2.40
CA VAL A 131 41.90 -10.33 3.43
C VAL A 131 42.95 -11.23 2.76
N LEU A 132 42.54 -12.04 1.78
CA LEU A 132 43.45 -12.90 1.03
C LEU A 132 44.52 -12.10 0.27
N VAL A 133 44.12 -11.07 -0.48
CA VAL A 133 45.04 -10.19 -1.22
C VAL A 133 46.01 -9.49 -0.27
N SER A 134 45.53 -9.02 0.88
CA SER A 134 46.37 -8.42 1.90
C SER A 134 47.38 -9.41 2.47
N TRP A 135 47.00 -10.69 2.63
CA TRP A 135 47.86 -11.75 3.13
C TRP A 135 48.96 -12.11 2.13
N ILE A 136 48.59 -12.34 0.86
CA ILE A 136 49.54 -12.77 -0.19
C ILE A 136 50.53 -11.68 -0.61
N ARG A 137 50.28 -10.42 -0.22
CA ARG A 137 51.21 -9.31 -0.37
C ARG A 137 52.46 -9.50 0.48
N THR A 138 52.34 -10.19 1.61
CA THR A 138 53.50 -10.57 2.42
C THR A 138 54.17 -11.77 1.75
N ASP A 139 55.47 -11.67 1.49
CA ASP A 139 56.23 -12.77 0.90
C ASP A 139 56.31 -13.97 1.85
N PRO A 140 56.32 -15.21 1.31
CA PRO A 140 56.48 -16.40 2.12
C PRO A 140 57.84 -16.35 2.85
N PRO A 141 57.88 -16.76 4.13
CA PRO A 141 59.13 -16.84 4.88
C PRO A 141 60.20 -17.68 4.19
N GLY A 142 61.47 -17.31 4.36
CA GLY A 142 62.62 -18.03 3.78
C GLY A 142 62.99 -19.35 4.48
N GLU A 143 62.21 -19.78 5.47
CA GLU A 143 62.42 -21.02 6.23
C GLU A 143 61.27 -22.00 6.02
N ARG A 144 61.58 -23.31 6.01
CA ARG A 144 60.65 -24.40 5.67
C ARG A 144 59.36 -24.40 6.50
N GLU A 145 59.49 -24.50 7.83
CA GLU A 145 58.32 -24.59 8.72
C GLU A 145 57.48 -23.29 8.74
N PRO A 146 58.08 -22.10 8.81
CA PRO A 146 57.34 -20.85 8.62
C PRO A 146 56.63 -20.74 7.26
N ALA A 147 57.25 -21.17 6.16
CA ALA A 147 56.62 -21.18 4.83
C ALA A 147 55.43 -22.16 4.77
N ARG A 148 55.56 -23.35 5.36
CA ARG A 148 54.46 -24.31 5.46
C ARG A 148 53.26 -23.74 6.22
N ARG A 149 53.51 -23.03 7.33
CA ARG A 149 52.44 -22.35 8.08
C ARG A 149 51.78 -21.25 7.25
N TYR A 150 52.59 -20.41 6.60
CA TYR A 150 52.10 -19.37 5.70
C TYR A 150 51.17 -19.95 4.63
N TRP A 151 51.56 -21.02 3.95
CA TRP A 151 50.72 -21.63 2.91
C TRP A 151 49.47 -22.34 3.45
N ASN A 152 49.52 -22.94 4.64
CA ASN A 152 48.32 -23.47 5.29
C ASN A 152 47.32 -22.36 5.68
N GLU A 153 47.81 -21.21 6.14
CA GLU A 153 46.97 -20.04 6.43
C GLU A 153 46.41 -19.44 5.14
N THR A 154 47.24 -19.32 4.08
CA THR A 154 46.79 -18.92 2.74
C THR A 154 45.68 -19.83 2.21
N ARG A 155 45.80 -21.16 2.41
CA ARG A 155 44.78 -22.14 2.05
C ARG A 155 43.45 -21.88 2.75
N ALA A 156 43.50 -21.60 4.05
CA ALA A 156 42.30 -21.34 4.85
C ALA A 156 41.59 -20.03 4.42
N LEU A 157 42.36 -19.02 4.01
CA LEU A 157 41.83 -17.77 3.45
C LEU A 157 41.26 -17.97 2.04
N ALA A 158 41.99 -18.70 1.19
CA ALA A 158 41.58 -19.03 -0.17
C ALA A 158 40.22 -19.76 -0.19
N LEU A 159 40.02 -20.74 0.69
CA LEU A 159 38.77 -21.49 0.80
C LEU A 159 37.53 -20.62 1.08
N LYS A 160 37.71 -19.48 1.76
CA LYS A 160 36.63 -18.52 2.05
C LYS A 160 36.31 -17.60 0.86
N SER A 161 37.26 -17.42 -0.05
CA SER A 161 37.13 -16.59 -1.25
C SER A 161 36.60 -17.44 -2.41
N ASP A 162 37.33 -18.50 -2.79
CA ASP A 162 36.93 -19.47 -3.81
C ASP A 162 37.55 -20.85 -3.49
N PRO A 163 36.75 -21.93 -3.36
CA PRO A 163 37.25 -23.28 -3.10
C PRO A 163 38.31 -23.78 -4.08
N ASN A 164 38.29 -23.34 -5.34
CA ASN A 164 39.26 -23.75 -6.36
C ASN A 164 40.67 -23.22 -6.06
N LEU A 165 40.78 -22.04 -5.44
CA LEU A 165 42.06 -21.46 -5.06
C LEU A 165 42.79 -22.34 -4.04
N ALA A 166 42.05 -23.05 -3.17
CA ALA A 166 42.65 -23.97 -2.20
C ALA A 166 43.37 -25.14 -2.89
N LEU A 167 42.90 -25.59 -4.06
CA LEU A 167 43.54 -26.65 -4.84
C LEU A 167 44.91 -26.22 -5.37
N THR A 168 45.04 -24.96 -5.76
CA THR A 168 46.33 -24.42 -6.21
C THR A 168 47.29 -24.25 -5.05
N VAL A 169 46.81 -23.87 -3.86
CA VAL A 169 47.64 -23.88 -2.64
C VAL A 169 48.06 -25.30 -2.24
N ASP A 170 47.21 -26.31 -2.43
CA ASP A 170 47.55 -27.71 -2.18
C ASP A 170 48.71 -28.18 -3.08
N LYS A 171 48.78 -27.71 -4.34
CA LYS A 171 49.94 -27.95 -5.22
C LYS A 171 51.22 -27.30 -4.69
N ILE A 172 51.11 -26.07 -4.17
CA ILE A 172 52.26 -25.36 -3.57
C ILE A 172 52.78 -26.13 -2.34
N LEU A 173 51.87 -26.58 -1.48
CA LEU A 173 52.21 -27.39 -0.29
C LEU A 173 52.88 -28.71 -0.66
N ALA A 174 52.46 -29.36 -1.76
CA ALA A 174 53.07 -30.59 -2.25
C ALA A 174 54.51 -30.39 -2.77
N GLY A 175 54.80 -29.25 -3.42
CA GLY A 175 56.14 -28.91 -3.92
C GLY A 175 57.08 -28.30 -2.87
N LEU A 176 56.57 -27.94 -1.69
CA LEU A 176 57.29 -27.16 -0.68
C LEU A 176 58.54 -27.88 -0.15
N ASP A 177 58.42 -29.16 0.22
CA ASP A 177 59.55 -29.91 0.78
C ASP A 177 60.67 -30.08 -0.24
N LEU A 178 60.32 -30.40 -1.48
CA LEU A 178 61.28 -30.53 -2.57
C LEU A 178 62.02 -29.21 -2.85
N TYR A 179 61.31 -28.08 -2.80
CA TYR A 179 61.91 -26.76 -2.94
C TYR A 179 62.93 -26.48 -1.84
N PHE A 180 62.56 -26.68 -0.57
CA PHE A 180 63.48 -26.45 0.55
C PHE A 180 64.63 -27.45 0.59
N ASP A 181 64.43 -28.70 0.18
CA ASP A 181 65.52 -29.68 0.04
C ASP A 181 66.53 -29.29 -1.05
N TRP A 182 66.11 -28.57 -2.10
CA TRP A 182 67.01 -27.98 -3.08
C TRP A 182 67.71 -26.73 -2.53
N VAL A 183 66.99 -25.86 -1.82
CA VAL A 183 67.57 -24.67 -1.16
C VAL A 183 68.60 -25.06 -0.08
N ASP A 184 68.35 -26.11 0.70
CA ASP A 184 69.26 -26.55 1.77
C ASP A 184 70.55 -27.17 1.23
N LYS A 185 70.56 -27.62 -0.04
CA LYS A 185 71.78 -28.04 -0.76
C LYS A 185 72.63 -26.86 -1.22
N PHE A 186 72.19 -25.62 -0.98
CA PHE A 186 72.92 -24.43 -1.34
C PHE A 186 74.27 -24.37 -0.61
N PRO A 187 75.39 -24.15 -1.32
CA PRO A 187 76.70 -24.01 -0.69
C PRO A 187 76.75 -22.82 0.29
N PRO A 188 77.23 -22.97 1.53
CA PRO A 188 77.29 -21.87 2.49
C PRO A 188 78.29 -20.80 2.04
N LEU A 189 77.82 -19.57 1.81
CA LEU A 189 78.64 -18.43 1.35
C LEU A 189 79.23 -17.56 2.48
N ARG A 190 78.99 -17.91 3.76
CA ARG A 190 79.42 -17.08 4.89
C ARG A 190 80.79 -17.54 5.40
N GLY A 191 81.73 -16.60 5.47
CA GLY A 191 83.07 -16.81 6.07
C GLY A 191 84.15 -17.31 5.11
N THR A 192 83.90 -17.35 3.81
CA THR A 192 84.81 -17.93 2.81
C THR A 192 85.82 -16.92 2.26
N SER A 193 87.07 -17.37 2.15
CA SER A 193 88.18 -16.67 1.50
C SER A 193 88.00 -16.60 -0.02
N ARG A 194 88.71 -15.70 -0.70
CA ARG A 194 88.64 -15.52 -2.16
C ARG A 194 88.97 -16.81 -2.93
N GLN A 195 89.86 -17.65 -2.40
CA GLN A 195 90.25 -18.93 -3.02
C GLN A 195 89.14 -19.98 -2.88
N GLU A 196 88.45 -20.01 -1.75
CA GLU A 196 87.30 -20.89 -1.56
C GLU A 196 86.17 -20.50 -2.50
N ILE A 197 85.87 -19.21 -2.67
CA ILE A 197 84.83 -18.74 -3.61
C ILE A 197 85.06 -19.27 -5.03
N VAL A 198 86.31 -19.26 -5.52
CA VAL A 198 86.66 -19.81 -6.85
C VAL A 198 86.48 -21.33 -6.89
N ALA A 199 86.77 -22.04 -5.80
CA ALA A 199 86.52 -23.48 -5.69
C ALA A 199 85.01 -23.82 -5.62
N TRP A 200 84.18 -22.92 -5.11
CA TRP A 200 82.73 -23.07 -5.04
C TRP A 200 82.01 -22.74 -6.35
N CYS A 201 82.62 -21.98 -7.27
CA CYS A 201 82.00 -21.59 -8.54
C CYS A 201 81.43 -22.78 -9.34
N PRO A 202 82.13 -23.91 -9.52
CA PRO A 202 81.57 -25.07 -10.22
C PRO A 202 80.39 -25.70 -9.48
N LEU A 203 80.42 -25.78 -8.14
CA LEU A 203 79.33 -26.34 -7.33
C LEU A 203 78.09 -25.45 -7.34
N TYR A 204 78.28 -24.13 -7.36
CA TYR A 204 77.20 -23.16 -7.52
C TYR A 204 76.54 -23.28 -8.90
N ILE A 205 77.33 -23.37 -9.97
CA ILE A 205 76.83 -23.55 -11.33
C ILE A 205 76.10 -24.90 -11.45
N ASP A 206 76.63 -25.96 -10.86
CA ASP A 206 76.02 -27.29 -10.85
C ASP A 206 74.68 -27.30 -10.10
N TRP A 207 74.61 -26.70 -8.91
CA TRP A 207 73.37 -26.54 -8.14
C TRP A 207 72.30 -25.74 -8.89
N LEU A 208 72.71 -24.68 -9.61
CA LEU A 208 71.82 -23.83 -10.39
C LEU A 208 71.30 -24.54 -11.64
N LEU A 209 72.15 -25.28 -12.35
CA LEU A 209 71.80 -25.95 -13.61
C LEU A 209 71.10 -27.30 -13.41
N ASN A 210 71.29 -27.95 -12.26
CA ASN A 210 70.67 -29.24 -11.92
C ASN A 210 69.51 -29.12 -10.93
N ALA A 211 68.75 -28.01 -10.97
CA ALA A 211 67.54 -27.87 -10.17
C ALA A 211 66.54 -29.00 -10.52
N PRO A 212 66.00 -29.74 -9.53
CA PRO A 212 64.98 -30.75 -9.80
C PRO A 212 63.76 -30.13 -10.50
N PRO A 213 63.10 -30.84 -11.44
CA PRO A 213 61.93 -30.31 -12.15
C PRO A 213 60.82 -29.75 -11.22
N GLY A 214 60.63 -30.36 -10.05
CA GLY A 214 59.60 -29.89 -9.11
C GLY A 214 59.91 -28.57 -8.38
N VAL A 215 61.14 -28.03 -8.48
CA VAL A 215 61.48 -26.67 -8.01
C VAL A 215 60.81 -25.61 -8.89
N GLU A 216 60.79 -25.84 -10.21
CA GLU A 216 60.06 -24.99 -11.15
C GLU A 216 58.55 -25.12 -10.93
N GLU A 217 58.05 -26.33 -10.68
CA GLU A 217 56.62 -26.56 -10.39
C GLU A 217 56.15 -25.80 -9.16
N TYR A 218 56.94 -25.76 -8.08
CA TYR A 218 56.63 -24.95 -6.89
C TYR A 218 56.52 -23.46 -7.22
N THR A 219 57.50 -22.92 -7.95
CA THR A 219 57.54 -21.50 -8.33
C THR A 219 56.38 -21.15 -9.29
N ASN A 220 56.10 -22.03 -10.23
CA ASN A 220 55.00 -21.89 -11.19
C ASN A 220 53.63 -21.96 -10.47
N ALA A 221 53.47 -22.87 -9.51
CA ALA A 221 52.24 -22.97 -8.72
C ALA A 221 51.97 -21.69 -7.90
N ILE A 222 53.01 -21.04 -7.35
CA ILE A 222 52.88 -19.75 -6.67
C ILE A 222 52.41 -18.66 -7.63
N ASN A 223 53.04 -18.57 -8.81
CA ASN A 223 52.67 -17.57 -9.81
C ASN A 223 51.24 -17.80 -10.35
N GLN A 224 50.88 -19.06 -10.60
CA GLN A 224 49.53 -19.46 -10.98
C GLN A 224 48.52 -19.05 -9.90
N PHE A 225 48.79 -19.37 -8.65
CA PHE A 225 47.90 -19.00 -7.53
C PHE A 225 47.68 -17.48 -7.46
N ARG A 226 48.76 -16.68 -7.58
CA ARG A 226 48.63 -15.22 -7.58
C ARG A 226 47.74 -14.71 -8.72
N GLN A 227 47.90 -15.27 -9.93
CA GLN A 227 47.06 -14.91 -11.08
C GLN A 227 45.59 -15.30 -10.86
N GLU A 228 45.33 -16.52 -10.38
CA GLU A 228 43.98 -17.01 -10.10
C GLU A 228 43.29 -16.16 -9.03
N VAL A 229 43.99 -15.76 -7.96
CA VAL A 229 43.45 -14.84 -6.96
C VAL A 229 42.98 -13.55 -7.61
N PHE A 230 43.80 -12.90 -8.45
CA PHE A 230 43.39 -11.66 -9.11
C PHE A 230 42.18 -11.86 -10.04
N LEU A 231 42.11 -12.98 -10.75
CA LEU A 231 40.97 -13.29 -11.62
C LEU A 231 39.67 -13.49 -10.82
N VAL A 232 39.74 -14.18 -9.68
CA VAL A 232 38.59 -14.36 -8.77
C VAL A 232 38.11 -13.00 -8.25
N VAL A 233 39.03 -12.16 -7.75
CA VAL A 233 38.67 -10.82 -7.26
C VAL A 233 38.02 -9.97 -8.36
N ILE A 234 38.58 -9.97 -9.58
CA ILE A 234 37.99 -9.26 -10.72
C ILE A 234 36.58 -9.81 -11.02
N GLY A 235 36.41 -11.13 -11.02
CA GLY A 235 35.11 -11.77 -11.25
C GLY A 235 34.05 -11.38 -10.21
N HIS A 236 34.43 -11.26 -8.95
CA HIS A 236 33.53 -10.77 -7.89
C HIS A 236 33.21 -9.28 -8.03
N ILE A 237 34.19 -8.43 -8.41
CA ILE A 237 33.97 -7.01 -8.71
C ILE A 237 33.01 -6.83 -9.90
N ASP A 238 33.20 -7.59 -10.97
CA ASP A 238 32.31 -7.57 -12.14
C ASP A 238 30.90 -8.03 -11.78
N SER A 239 30.79 -9.04 -10.91
CA SER A 239 29.50 -9.51 -10.39
C SER A 239 28.80 -8.43 -9.57
N LEU A 240 29.54 -7.66 -8.77
CA LEU A 240 29.02 -6.52 -8.03
C LEU A 240 28.53 -5.41 -8.97
N SER A 241 29.34 -5.03 -9.96
CA SER A 241 28.96 -4.04 -10.98
C SER A 241 27.66 -4.43 -11.69
N LYS A 242 27.54 -5.69 -12.13
CA LYS A 242 26.30 -6.20 -12.74
C LYS A 242 25.10 -6.18 -11.79
N ALA A 243 25.31 -6.48 -10.51
CA ALA A 243 24.24 -6.46 -9.51
C ALA A 243 23.76 -5.03 -9.19
N LEU A 244 24.61 -4.02 -9.35
CA LEU A 244 24.27 -2.61 -9.16
C LEU A 244 23.62 -1.98 -10.41
N GLU A 245 23.99 -2.44 -11.60
CA GLU A 245 23.41 -1.98 -12.88
C GLU A 245 22.05 -2.60 -13.19
N SER A 246 21.81 -3.84 -12.73
CA SER A 246 20.53 -4.55 -12.90
C SER A 246 19.43 -3.96 -12.04
#